data_AF-A0A382KE28-F1
#
_entry.id   AF-A0A382KE28-F1
#
_cell.length_a   1.000
_cell.length_b   1.000
_cell.length_c   1.000
_cell.angle_alpha   90.00
_cell.angle_beta   90.00
_cell.angle_gamma   90.00
#
_symmetry.space_group_name_H-M   'P 1'
#
loop_
_entity.id
_entity.type
_entity.pdbx_description
1 polymer ?
#
loop_
_entity_poly.entity_id
_entity_poly.type
_entity_poly.pdbx_seq_one_letter_code
_entity_poly.pdbx_strand_id
1 'polypeptide(L)' 'MKIKDIYGNDYSIKDLTSFKKHIIKFHTKNGTPDNSIHEEKGYYFKVDQDFYNQLF' A
#
# COMPACT_ATOMS: atom_id res chain seq x y z
N MET A 1 11.81 1.73 2.52
CA MET A 1 10.91 1.01 3.44
C MET A 1 10.65 -0.37 2.87
N LYS A 2 10.58 -1.41 3.71
CA LYS A 2 10.20 -2.77 3.29
C LYS A 2 8.82 -3.09 3.84
N ILE A 3 7.97 -3.66 3.00
CA ILE A 3 6.62 -4.14 3.34
C ILE A 3 6.46 -5.56 2.83
N LYS A 4 5.54 -6.32 3.41
CA LYS A 4 5.17 -7.65 2.91
C LYS A 4 3.90 -7.56 2.09
N ASP A 5 3.87 -8.27 0.97
CA ASP A 5 2.63 -8.48 0.22
C ASP A 5 1.72 -9.49 0.95
N ILE A 6 0.51 -9.68 0.44
CA ILE A 6 -0.47 -10.62 1.01
C ILE A 6 -0.02 -12.09 0.95
N TYR A 7 1.04 -12.41 0.19
CA TYR A 7 1.62 -13.74 0.07
C TYR A 7 2.90 -13.91 0.92
N GLY A 8 3.30 -12.87 1.68
CA GLY A 8 4.45 -12.87 2.57
C GLY A 8 5.79 -12.46 1.92
N ASN A 9 5.79 -12.11 0.63
CA ASN A 9 6.98 -11.68 -0.10
C ASN A 9 7.38 -10.26 0.29
N ASP A 10 8.68 -10.04 0.49
CA ASP A 10 9.20 -8.71 0.81
C ASP A 10 9.30 -7.82 -0.42
N TYR A 11 8.68 -6.65 -0.36
CA TYR A 11 8.80 -5.59 -1.36
C TYR A 11 9.51 -4.37 -0.78
N SER A 12 10.52 -3.88 -1.51
CA SER A 12 11.24 -2.67 -1.14
C SER A 12 10.73 -1.47 -1.95
N ILE A 13 10.04 -0.55 -1.27
CA ILE A 13 9.52 0.67 -1.89
C ILE A 13 10.70 1.59 -2.23
N LYS A 14 10.87 1.88 -3.53
CA LYS A 14 11.96 2.73 -4.05
C LYS A 14 11.73 4.22 -3.76
N ASP A 15 10.50 4.68 -3.97
CA ASP A 15 10.08 6.06 -3.68
C ASP A 15 8.83 6.02 -2.79
N LEU A 16 9.05 6.19 -1.49
CA LEU A 16 7.99 6.15 -0.49
C LEU A 16 6.98 7.29 -0.67
N THR A 17 7.43 8.47 -1.12
CA THR A 17 6.55 9.64 -1.29
C THR A 17 5.59 9.42 -2.43
N SER A 18 6.09 8.96 -3.59
CA SER A 18 5.24 8.67 -4.75
C SER A 18 4.29 7.51 -4.47
N PHE A 19 4.75 6.48 -3.77
CA PHE A 19 3.91 5.35 -3.36
C PHE A 19 2.77 5.78 -2.43
N LYS A 20 3.06 6.55 -1.36
CA LYS A 20 2.04 7.10 -0.46
C LYS A 20 0.99 7.92 -1.20
N LYS A 21 1.41 8.78 -2.14
CA LYS A 21 0.49 9.59 -2.96
C LYS A 21 -0.40 8.71 -3.84
N HIS A 22 0.12 7.63 -4.42
CA HIS A 22 -0.67 6.67 -5.19
C HIS A 22 -1.74 6.01 -4.32
N ILE A 23 -1.34 5.48 -3.16
CA ILE A 23 -2.26 4.84 -2.21
C ILE A 23 -3.39 5.80 -1.80
N ILE A 24 -3.06 7.04 -1.40
CA ILE A 24 -4.09 8.05 -1.06
C ILE A 24 -5.03 8.31 -2.25
N LYS A 25 -4.48 8.48 -3.46
CA LYS A 25 -5.26 8.88 -4.63
C LYS A 25 -6.23 7.79 -5.11
N PHE A 26 -5.82 6.52 -5.04
CA PHE A 26 -6.55 5.42 -5.71
C PHE A 26 -7.15 4.40 -4.75
N HIS A 27 -6.69 4.33 -3.51
CA HIS A 27 -7.07 3.31 -2.54
C HIS A 27 -7.53 3.92 -1.20
N THR A 28 -7.95 5.18 -1.22
CA THR A 28 -8.62 5.81 -0.08
C THR A 28 -9.88 6.54 -0.51
N LYS A 29 -10.85 6.60 0.41
CA LYS A 29 -12.06 7.39 0.29
C LYS A 29 -12.12 8.36 1.47
N ASN A 30 -12.09 9.66 1.20
CA ASN A 30 -12.04 10.71 2.22
C ASN A 30 -10.91 10.50 3.26
N GLY A 31 -9.73 10.03 2.81
CA GLY A 31 -8.58 9.77 3.67
C GLY A 31 -8.63 8.48 4.47
N THR A 32 -9.67 7.65 4.30
CA THR A 32 -9.78 6.31 4.91
C THR A 32 -9.45 5.24 3.86
N PRO A 33 -8.61 4.23 4.17
CA PRO A 33 -8.33 3.13 3.25
C PRO A 33 -9.61 2.38 2.87
N ASP A 34 -9.75 2.02 1.60
CA ASP A 34 -11.00 1.48 1.04
C ASP A 34 -11.08 -0.05 1.00
N ASN A 35 -10.08 -0.76 1.56
CA ASN A 35 -9.94 -2.22 1.56
C ASN A 35 -9.75 -2.86 0.18
N SER A 36 -9.38 -2.08 -0.84
CA SER A 36 -9.05 -2.61 -2.16
C SER A 36 -7.68 -3.29 -2.20
N ILE A 37 -7.42 -4.03 -3.30
CA ILE A 37 -6.12 -4.62 -3.60
C ILE A 37 -5.33 -3.69 -4.53
N HIS A 38 -4.13 -3.32 -4.12
CA HIS A 38 -3.15 -2.63 -4.93
C HIS A 38 -2.12 -3.63 -5.48
N GLU A 39 -1.87 -3.58 -6.79
CA GLU A 39 -0.79 -4.35 -7.43
C GLU A 39 0.37 -3.41 -7.79
N GLU A 40 1.59 -3.80 -7.40
CA GLU A 40 2.81 -3.07 -7.71
C GLU A 40 3.91 -4.06 -8.10
N LYS A 41 4.22 -4.13 -9.40
CA LYS A 41 5.28 -4.98 -9.98
C LYS A 41 5.14 -6.46 -9.63
N GLY A 42 3.92 -6.98 -9.61
CA GLY A 42 3.57 -8.35 -9.27
C GLY A 42 3.40 -8.62 -7.77
N TYR A 43 3.53 -7.60 -6.91
CA TYR A 43 3.25 -7.70 -5.48
C TYR A 43 1.87 -7.13 -5.19
N TYR A 44 1.14 -7.76 -4.27
CA TYR A 44 -0.25 -7.43 -3.98
C TYR A 44 -0.42 -6.98 -2.53
N PHE A 45 -1.00 -5.81 -2.33
CA PHE A 45 -1.21 -5.24 -1.00
C PHE A 45 -2.68 -4.98 -0.78
N LYS A 46 -3.23 -5.49 0.32
CA LYS A 46 -4.55 -5.09 0.77
C LYS A 46 -4.43 -3.74 1.48
N VAL A 47 -5.04 -2.71 0.91
CA VAL A 47 -5.02 -1.36 1.47
C VAL A 47 -6.12 -1.26 2.52
N ASP A 48 -5.90 -1.91 3.66
CA ASP A 48 -6.71 -1.79 4.86
C ASP A 48 -6.05 -0.88 5.90
N GLN A 49 -6.67 -0.75 7.07
CA GLN A 49 -6.21 0.15 8.12
C GLN A 49 -4.82 -0.25 8.66
N ASP A 50 -4.52 -1.54 8.74
CA ASP A 50 -3.23 -2.01 9.25
C ASP A 50 -2.10 -1.69 8.27
N PHE A 51 -2.34 -1.95 6.97
CA PHE A 51 -1.40 -1.55 5.92
C PHE A 51 -1.20 -0.02 5.91
N TYR A 52 -2.29 0.73 6.04
CA TYR A 52 -2.23 2.19 6.03
C TYR A 52 -1.44 2.73 7.23
N ASN A 53 -1.66 2.20 8.44
CA ASN A 53 -0.91 2.56 9.65
C ASN A 53 0.57 2.16 9.57
N GLN A 54 0.91 1.06 8.88
CA GLN A 54 2.30 0.70 8.66
C GLN A 54 2.99 1.70 7.72
N LEU A 55 2.24 2.22 6.74
CA LEU A 55 2.77 3.09 5.72
C LEU A 55 2.93 4.54 6.21
N PHE A 56 2.00 5.07 7.01
CA PHE A 56 1.95 6.47 7.43
C PHE A 56 2.42 6.71 8.85
#